data_AF-A0A3M1H5T1-F1
#
_entry.id   AF-A0A3M1H5T1-F1
#
_cell.length_a   1.000
_cell.length_b   1.000
_cell.length_c   1.000
_cell.angle_alpha   90.00
_cell.angle_beta   90.00
_cell.angle_gamma   90.00
#
_symmetry.space_group_name_H-M   'P 1'
#
loop_
_entity.id
_entity.type
_entity.pdbx_description
1 polymer ?
#
loop_
_entity_poly.entity_id
_entity_poly.type
_entity_poly.pdbx_seq_one_letter_code
_entity_poly.pdbx_strand_id
1 'polypeptide(L)'
;MKPRTGIAIAGVVLGLGWLVFAGAIVHAQRTGEPAGPVWDEQHCEATDLAALDRGEVAAGTPVYLDVTIGAISGSDFVAHGGDTLFHLEPSLAGDRRIAEGAVIRVYGTLEPARSGAGRRFRVARVDAVSNADLVSAEAEIVRLEAAGDPEPLYALGDRLLLRSQRAAAATATRLRTLAERAYRAAIEIERRRLDPNDRAAVVALADRVLELLDDRALALEILRRALVPGHDPPPEIAQRLRELHAVPYGPGGSWMLYEEVKRREGFVRRGDLWLRKEQAAFYDAVQRQRKERLRPRAGMLPEFFAAAAERGQPVLGMRKRELATAIGLPDAFDRMRVRGSVYDAWLYEQRGAYYFENDVLFAMPEGSETADER
;
A
#
# COMPACT_ATOMS: atom_id res chain seq x y z
N MET A 1 -44.53 -2.84 40.44
CA MET A 1 -43.82 -3.30 39.24
C MET A 1 -44.79 -3.34 38.08
N LYS A 2 -44.66 -2.41 37.13
CA LYS A 2 -45.50 -2.29 35.93
C LYS A 2 -44.70 -2.79 34.73
N PRO A 3 -45.26 -3.60 33.81
CA PRO A 3 -44.63 -3.85 32.52
C PRO A 3 -44.94 -2.68 31.58
N ARG A 4 -43.91 -2.20 30.87
CA ARG A 4 -44.07 -1.31 29.71
C ARG A 4 -43.66 -2.06 28.46
N THR A 5 -44.66 -2.29 27.63
CA THR A 5 -44.60 -2.67 26.22
C THR A 5 -43.86 -1.58 25.44
N GLY A 6 -42.87 -1.97 24.65
CA GLY A 6 -42.18 -1.12 23.67
C GLY A 6 -42.16 -1.85 22.33
N ILE A 7 -42.90 -1.29 21.37
CA ILE A 7 -43.12 -1.76 20.00
C ILE A 7 -41.82 -1.55 19.20
N ALA A 8 -41.32 -2.61 18.54
CA ALA A 8 -40.27 -2.49 17.52
C ALA A 8 -40.91 -2.57 16.13
N ILE A 9 -40.84 -1.47 15.38
CA ILE A 9 -41.21 -1.41 13.96
C ILE A 9 -39.96 -1.76 13.14
N ALA A 10 -40.16 -2.67 12.19
CA ALA A 10 -39.16 -3.16 11.26
C ALA A 10 -38.70 -2.09 10.25
N GLY A 11 -37.39 -2.04 10.00
CA GLY A 11 -36.80 -1.45 8.80
C GLY A 11 -36.25 -2.57 7.92
N VAL A 12 -37.00 -2.92 6.88
CA VAL A 12 -36.66 -3.93 5.87
C VAL A 12 -35.66 -3.33 4.89
N VAL A 13 -34.42 -3.85 4.86
CA VAL A 13 -33.48 -3.69 3.75
C VAL A 13 -33.10 -5.09 3.28
N LEU A 14 -33.98 -5.70 2.49
CA LEU A 14 -33.70 -6.92 1.73
C LEU A 14 -34.54 -6.86 0.46
N GLY A 15 -33.90 -6.58 -0.68
CA GLY A 15 -34.64 -6.50 -1.94
C GLY A 15 -33.74 -6.19 -3.11
N LEU A 16 -32.96 -7.18 -3.55
CA LEU A 16 -32.51 -7.32 -4.95
C LEU A 16 -31.90 -8.72 -5.19
N GLY A 17 -31.27 -9.35 -4.19
CA GLY A 17 -30.70 -10.71 -4.33
C GLY A 17 -31.71 -11.87 -4.40
N TRP A 18 -32.94 -11.70 -3.88
CA TRP A 18 -33.93 -12.78 -3.80
C TRP A 18 -34.75 -13.00 -5.10
N LEU A 19 -34.83 -12.01 -5.98
CA LEU A 19 -35.60 -12.12 -7.22
C LEU A 19 -34.94 -13.03 -8.28
N VAL A 20 -33.61 -13.10 -8.29
CA VAL A 20 -32.85 -13.97 -9.21
C VAL A 20 -32.97 -15.45 -8.77
N PHE A 21 -32.95 -15.71 -7.47
CA PHE A 21 -33.11 -17.07 -6.91
C PHE A 21 -34.51 -17.66 -7.17
N ALA A 22 -35.57 -16.84 -7.10
CA ALA A 22 -36.93 -17.29 -7.35
C ALA A 22 -37.16 -17.70 -8.82
N GLY A 23 -36.53 -17.02 -9.78
CA GLY A 23 -36.67 -17.33 -11.21
C GLY A 23 -36.02 -18.68 -11.61
N ALA A 24 -34.84 -18.98 -11.04
CA ALA A 24 -34.12 -20.23 -11.33
C ALA A 24 -34.84 -21.47 -10.75
N ILE A 25 -35.43 -21.33 -9.56
CA ILE A 25 -36.21 -22.40 -8.91
C ILE A 25 -37.49 -22.72 -9.70
N VAL A 26 -38.16 -21.69 -10.24
CA VAL A 26 -39.38 -21.86 -11.06
C VAL A 26 -39.07 -22.51 -12.41
N HIS A 27 -37.90 -22.29 -13.00
CA HIS A 27 -37.50 -22.94 -14.25
C HIS A 27 -37.15 -24.43 -14.05
N ALA A 28 -36.35 -24.76 -13.02
CA ALA A 28 -35.95 -26.14 -12.72
C ALA A 28 -37.13 -27.04 -12.32
N GLN A 29 -38.14 -26.50 -11.62
CA GLN A 29 -39.37 -27.24 -11.31
C GLN A 29 -40.24 -27.50 -12.54
N ARG A 30 -40.04 -26.78 -13.66
CA ARG A 30 -40.86 -26.88 -14.86
C ARG A 30 -40.27 -27.80 -15.93
N THR A 31 -38.96 -27.99 -15.94
CA THR A 31 -38.24 -28.75 -16.99
C THR A 31 -37.64 -30.06 -16.50
N GLY A 32 -37.48 -30.26 -15.19
CA GLY A 32 -36.89 -31.49 -14.64
C GLY A 32 -35.38 -31.64 -14.86
N GLU A 33 -34.72 -30.64 -15.44
CA GLU A 33 -33.27 -30.57 -15.54
C GLU A 33 -32.68 -29.95 -14.26
N PRO A 34 -31.57 -30.47 -13.72
CA PRO A 34 -30.89 -29.85 -12.60
C PRO A 34 -30.49 -28.43 -13.00
N ALA A 35 -30.83 -27.44 -12.17
CA ALA A 35 -30.33 -26.09 -12.35
C ALA A 35 -28.80 -26.16 -12.38
N GLY A 36 -28.21 -25.91 -13.56
CA GLY A 36 -26.77 -25.73 -13.67
C GLY A 36 -26.30 -24.65 -12.69
N PRO A 37 -25.03 -24.69 -12.24
CA PRO A 37 -24.52 -23.68 -11.33
C PRO A 37 -24.78 -22.29 -11.92
N VAL A 38 -25.61 -21.51 -11.21
CA VAL A 38 -25.77 -20.08 -11.47
C VAL A 38 -24.51 -19.43 -10.91
N TRP A 39 -23.51 -19.26 -11.77
CA TRP A 39 -22.29 -18.55 -11.42
C TRP A 39 -22.63 -17.07 -11.25
N ASP A 40 -22.35 -16.51 -10.07
CA ASP A 40 -22.51 -15.09 -9.80
C ASP A 40 -21.47 -14.31 -10.64
N GLU A 41 -21.92 -13.76 -11.77
CA GLU A 41 -21.10 -13.04 -12.74
C GLU A 41 -20.45 -11.76 -12.15
N GLN A 42 -20.79 -11.36 -10.92
CA GLN A 42 -20.37 -10.09 -10.36
C GLN A 42 -19.00 -10.12 -9.66
N HIS A 43 -18.45 -11.29 -9.30
CA HIS A 43 -17.22 -11.37 -8.47
C HIS A 43 -16.32 -12.59 -8.76
N CYS A 44 -15.86 -12.77 -9.99
CA CYS A 44 -14.84 -13.79 -10.29
C CYS A 44 -13.46 -13.15 -10.43
N GLU A 45 -12.53 -13.53 -9.55
CA GLU A 45 -11.11 -13.18 -9.69
C GLU A 45 -10.53 -13.80 -10.98
N ALA A 46 -9.51 -13.15 -11.55
CA ALA A 46 -8.78 -13.72 -12.68
C ALA A 46 -8.19 -15.07 -12.25
N THR A 47 -8.32 -16.08 -13.12
CA THR A 47 -7.78 -17.40 -12.83
C THR A 47 -6.27 -17.33 -12.80
N ASP A 48 -5.67 -17.94 -11.77
CA ASP A 48 -4.21 -18.06 -11.65
C ASP A 48 -3.65 -18.78 -12.88
N LEU A 49 -2.90 -18.05 -13.70
CA LEU A 49 -2.28 -18.56 -14.92
C LEU A 49 -1.30 -19.70 -14.60
N ALA A 50 -0.68 -19.70 -13.42
CA ALA A 50 0.19 -20.79 -13.01
C ALA A 50 -0.60 -22.08 -12.71
N ALA A 51 -1.82 -21.98 -12.15
CA ALA A 51 -2.71 -23.13 -11.96
C ALA A 51 -3.16 -23.71 -13.31
N LEU A 52 -3.42 -22.83 -14.26
CA LEU A 52 -3.64 -23.19 -15.66
C LEU A 52 -2.45 -23.97 -16.23
N ASP A 53 -1.24 -23.45 -16.15
CA ASP A 53 -0.04 -24.11 -16.68
C ASP A 53 0.23 -25.48 -16.04
N ARG A 54 -0.02 -25.62 -14.73
CA ARG A 54 0.06 -26.90 -14.02
C ARG A 54 -1.04 -27.90 -14.39
N GLY A 55 -2.03 -27.50 -15.20
CA GLY A 55 -3.14 -28.35 -15.62
C GLY A 55 -4.21 -28.56 -14.54
N GLU A 56 -4.25 -27.68 -13.54
CA GLU A 56 -5.22 -27.75 -12.43
C GLU A 56 -6.62 -27.28 -12.84
N VAL A 57 -6.72 -26.57 -13.97
CA VAL A 57 -7.99 -26.13 -14.55
C VAL A 57 -8.39 -27.07 -15.68
N ALA A 58 -9.51 -27.79 -15.51
CA ALA A 58 -10.01 -28.74 -16.48
C ALA A 58 -10.52 -28.03 -17.77
N ALA A 59 -10.37 -28.70 -18.92
CA ALA A 59 -10.98 -28.23 -20.16
C ALA A 59 -12.51 -28.10 -20.02
N GLY A 60 -13.10 -27.09 -20.65
CA GLY A 60 -14.51 -26.74 -20.53
C GLY A 60 -14.86 -25.88 -19.32
N THR A 61 -13.92 -25.66 -18.38
CA THR A 61 -14.16 -24.79 -17.22
C THR A 61 -14.24 -23.32 -17.66
N PRO A 62 -15.32 -22.60 -17.29
CA PRO A 62 -15.40 -21.17 -17.54
C PRO A 62 -14.44 -20.42 -16.61
N VAL A 63 -13.60 -19.56 -17.17
CA VAL A 63 -12.57 -18.81 -16.43
C VAL A 63 -12.42 -17.39 -16.99
N TYR A 64 -11.86 -16.51 -16.15
CA TYR A 64 -11.38 -15.19 -16.55
C TYR A 64 -9.88 -15.23 -16.74
N LEU A 65 -9.38 -14.74 -17.87
CA LEU A 65 -7.96 -14.62 -18.17
C LEU A 65 -7.58 -13.17 -18.40
N ASP A 66 -6.52 -12.72 -17.75
CA ASP A 66 -5.83 -11.47 -18.09
C ASP A 66 -4.72 -11.79 -19.10
N VAL A 67 -4.84 -11.27 -20.32
CA VAL A 67 -3.92 -11.58 -21.42
C VAL A 67 -3.48 -10.32 -22.15
N THR A 68 -2.26 -10.35 -22.69
CA THR A 68 -1.75 -9.30 -23.59
C THR A 68 -1.83 -9.80 -25.03
N ILE A 69 -2.48 -9.04 -25.90
CA ILE A 69 -2.55 -9.38 -27.32
C ILE A 69 -1.16 -9.26 -27.93
N GLY A 70 -0.59 -10.37 -28.38
CA GLY A 70 0.73 -10.43 -29.01
C GLY A 70 0.67 -10.19 -30.51
N ALA A 71 -0.31 -10.80 -31.19
CA ALA A 71 -0.48 -10.66 -32.64
C ALA A 71 -1.95 -10.77 -33.04
N ILE A 72 -2.34 -10.04 -34.09
CA ILE A 72 -3.68 -10.12 -34.70
C ILE A 72 -3.52 -10.51 -36.17
N SER A 73 -4.09 -11.66 -36.57
CA SER A 73 -4.05 -12.12 -37.96
C SER A 73 -5.45 -12.46 -38.46
N GLY A 74 -6.04 -11.55 -39.23
CA GLY A 74 -7.42 -11.68 -39.70
C GLY A 74 -8.41 -11.71 -38.54
N SER A 75 -8.99 -12.88 -38.28
CA SER A 75 -9.93 -13.10 -37.17
C SER A 75 -9.29 -13.74 -35.94
N ASP A 76 -8.03 -14.15 -36.03
CA ASP A 76 -7.34 -14.87 -34.98
C ASP A 76 -6.53 -13.91 -34.10
N PHE A 77 -6.73 -14.01 -32.80
CA PHE A 77 -5.99 -13.23 -31.80
C PHE A 77 -5.07 -14.19 -31.04
N VAL A 78 -3.78 -13.89 -31.09
CA VAL A 78 -2.77 -14.57 -30.27
C VAL A 78 -2.50 -13.70 -29.07
N ALA A 79 -2.70 -14.25 -27.87
CA ALA A 79 -2.52 -13.55 -26.63
C ALA A 79 -1.60 -14.31 -25.67
N HIS A 80 -0.89 -13.58 -24.83
CA HIS A 80 0.02 -14.11 -23.83
C HIS A 80 -0.53 -13.85 -22.43
N GLY A 81 -0.63 -14.89 -21.61
CA GLY A 81 -0.85 -14.79 -20.18
C GLY A 81 0.35 -15.39 -19.47
N GLY A 82 1.29 -14.56 -18.99
CA GLY A 82 2.58 -15.07 -18.52
C GLY A 82 3.36 -15.73 -19.66
N ASP A 83 3.83 -16.95 -19.44
CA ASP A 83 4.55 -17.75 -20.44
C ASP A 83 3.61 -18.57 -21.34
N THR A 84 2.31 -18.58 -21.05
CA THR A 84 1.31 -19.34 -21.81
C THR A 84 0.84 -18.56 -23.03
N LEU A 85 0.82 -19.23 -24.19
CA LEU A 85 0.23 -18.71 -25.42
C LEU A 85 -1.20 -19.22 -25.58
N PHE A 86 -2.11 -18.27 -25.77
CA PHE A 86 -3.53 -18.51 -26.02
C PHE A 86 -3.91 -18.11 -27.44
N HIS A 87 -4.65 -19.00 -28.10
CA HIS A 87 -5.40 -18.68 -29.30
C HIS A 87 -6.83 -18.35 -28.90
N LEU A 88 -7.21 -17.08 -28.98
CA LEU A 88 -8.56 -16.63 -28.68
C LEU A 88 -9.43 -16.81 -29.92
N GLU A 89 -10.58 -17.48 -29.78
CA GLU A 89 -11.45 -17.78 -30.93
C GLU A 89 -12.01 -16.52 -31.64
N PRO A 90 -12.40 -16.64 -32.92
CA PRO A 90 -12.74 -15.54 -33.83
C PRO A 90 -13.93 -14.66 -33.48
N SER A 91 -14.68 -14.95 -32.41
CA SER A 91 -15.84 -14.13 -31.97
C SER A 91 -15.45 -12.70 -31.60
N LEU A 92 -14.15 -12.42 -31.49
CA LEU A 92 -13.56 -11.09 -31.27
C LEU A 92 -13.36 -10.28 -32.56
N ALA A 93 -13.47 -10.92 -33.73
CA ALA A 93 -13.26 -10.29 -35.02
C ALA A 93 -14.35 -9.24 -35.29
N GLY A 94 -14.03 -7.98 -35.00
CA GLY A 94 -14.93 -6.84 -35.17
C GLY A 94 -14.81 -5.79 -34.07
N ASP A 95 -14.28 -6.15 -32.89
CA ASP A 95 -14.05 -5.16 -31.84
C ASP A 95 -12.78 -4.35 -32.13
N ARG A 96 -12.96 -3.21 -32.81
CA ARG A 96 -11.88 -2.27 -33.17
C ARG A 96 -11.09 -1.72 -31.98
N ARG A 97 -11.51 -2.02 -30.74
CA ARG A 97 -10.84 -1.58 -29.51
C ARG A 97 -9.69 -2.49 -29.08
N ILE A 98 -9.57 -3.68 -29.68
CA ILE A 98 -8.51 -4.64 -29.39
C ILE A 98 -7.36 -4.44 -30.39
N ALA A 99 -6.18 -4.10 -29.90
CA ALA A 99 -4.97 -3.88 -30.69
C ALA A 99 -3.80 -4.71 -30.15
N GLU A 100 -2.75 -4.89 -30.95
CA GLU A 100 -1.50 -5.51 -30.47
C GLU A 100 -0.92 -4.71 -29.29
N GLY A 101 -0.42 -5.42 -28.29
CA GLY A 101 0.03 -4.88 -27.01
C GLY A 101 -1.08 -4.51 -26.03
N ALA A 102 -2.37 -4.64 -26.40
CA ALA A 102 -3.47 -4.37 -25.48
C ALA A 102 -3.53 -5.46 -24.39
N VAL A 103 -3.67 -5.03 -23.13
CA VAL A 103 -3.98 -5.92 -22.01
C VAL A 103 -5.49 -5.98 -21.85
N ILE A 104 -6.07 -7.16 -22.06
CA ILE A 104 -7.51 -7.38 -22.01
C ILE A 104 -7.84 -8.46 -20.98
N ARG A 105 -9.04 -8.37 -20.39
CA ARG A 105 -9.61 -9.48 -19.63
C ARG A 105 -10.63 -10.19 -20.51
N VAL A 106 -10.48 -11.51 -20.64
CA VAL A 106 -11.40 -12.35 -21.42
C VAL A 106 -12.10 -13.34 -20.50
N TYR A 107 -13.40 -13.53 -20.71
CA TYR A 107 -14.18 -14.58 -20.08
C TYR A 107 -14.56 -15.61 -21.13
N GLY A 108 -14.41 -16.88 -20.79
CA GLY A 108 -14.63 -17.95 -21.74
C GLY A 108 -14.27 -19.31 -21.18
N THR A 109 -14.18 -20.30 -22.05
CA THR A 109 -13.86 -21.69 -21.67
C THR A 109 -12.58 -22.15 -22.35
N LEU A 110 -11.73 -22.84 -21.59
CA LEU A 110 -10.55 -23.51 -22.14
C LEU A 110 -10.97 -24.71 -22.99
N GLU A 111 -10.48 -24.77 -24.23
CA GLU A 111 -10.66 -25.95 -25.05
C GLU A 111 -9.63 -27.03 -24.71
N PRO A 112 -9.95 -28.32 -24.97
CA PRO A 112 -8.97 -29.40 -24.83
C PRO A 112 -7.73 -29.11 -25.68
N ALA A 113 -6.55 -29.21 -25.06
CA ALA A 113 -5.28 -29.00 -25.76
C ALA A 113 -5.15 -29.98 -26.93
N ARG A 114 -4.99 -29.46 -28.16
CA ARG A 114 -4.56 -30.26 -29.32
C ARG A 114 -3.04 -30.20 -29.37
N SER A 115 -2.39 -31.34 -29.56
CA SER A 115 -0.93 -31.48 -29.50
C SER A 115 -0.18 -30.39 -30.29
N GLY A 116 0.69 -29.64 -29.63
CA GLY A 116 1.76 -28.84 -30.24
C GLY A 116 1.41 -27.39 -30.64
N ALA A 117 0.15 -26.96 -30.60
CA ALA A 117 -0.25 -25.56 -30.78
C ALA A 117 -0.79 -25.03 -29.45
N GLY A 118 -0.59 -23.75 -29.13
CA GLY A 118 -0.97 -23.13 -27.86
C GLY A 118 -2.41 -23.43 -27.42
N ARG A 119 -2.74 -23.10 -26.17
CA ARG A 119 -4.08 -23.41 -25.62
C ARG A 119 -5.14 -22.60 -26.37
N ARG A 120 -6.21 -23.25 -26.81
CA ARG A 120 -7.35 -22.56 -27.40
C ARG A 120 -8.30 -22.12 -26.31
N PHE A 121 -8.80 -20.89 -26.45
CA PHE A 121 -9.72 -20.30 -25.51
C PHE A 121 -10.93 -19.75 -26.27
N ARG A 122 -12.09 -20.35 -26.02
CA ARG A 122 -13.35 -19.89 -26.60
C ARG A 122 -13.83 -18.69 -25.80
N VAL A 123 -13.76 -17.51 -26.40
CA VAL A 123 -14.13 -16.27 -25.72
C VAL A 123 -15.62 -16.05 -25.81
N ALA A 124 -16.26 -15.92 -24.64
CA ALA A 124 -17.67 -15.57 -24.49
C ALA A 124 -17.85 -14.05 -24.30
N ARG A 125 -16.91 -13.39 -23.59
CA ARG A 125 -16.94 -11.94 -23.34
C ARG A 125 -15.53 -11.37 -23.29
N VAL A 126 -15.38 -10.14 -23.77
CA VAL A 126 -14.14 -9.37 -23.61
C VAL A 126 -14.43 -8.11 -22.82
N ASP A 127 -13.73 -7.98 -21.71
CA ASP A 127 -13.66 -6.77 -20.92
C ASP A 127 -12.35 -6.05 -21.32
N ALA A 128 -12.34 -5.49 -22.53
CA ALA A 128 -11.24 -4.68 -23.04
C ALA A 128 -11.46 -3.23 -22.61
N VAL A 129 -10.55 -2.74 -21.76
CA VAL A 129 -10.32 -1.30 -21.63
C VAL A 129 -9.15 -0.99 -22.55
N SER A 130 -9.43 -0.32 -23.65
CA SER A 130 -8.41 0.01 -24.65
C SER A 130 -7.48 1.11 -24.12
N ASN A 131 -6.26 1.19 -24.64
CA ASN A 131 -5.40 2.35 -24.38
C ASN A 131 -6.06 3.66 -24.83
N ALA A 132 -6.93 3.63 -25.84
CA ALA A 132 -7.73 4.78 -26.26
C ALA A 132 -8.72 5.24 -25.18
N ASP A 133 -9.27 4.32 -24.38
CA ASP A 133 -10.14 4.67 -23.24
C ASP A 133 -9.35 5.38 -22.13
N LEU A 134 -8.10 4.98 -21.89
CA LEU A 134 -7.22 5.64 -20.92
C LEU A 134 -6.83 7.05 -21.38
N VAL A 135 -6.42 7.20 -22.66
CA VAL A 135 -6.09 8.50 -23.25
C VAL A 135 -7.32 9.41 -23.28
N SER A 136 -8.50 8.87 -23.62
CA SER A 136 -9.75 9.61 -23.59
C SER A 136 -10.12 10.06 -22.17
N ALA A 137 -9.89 9.22 -21.15
CA ALA A 137 -10.15 9.58 -19.76
C ALA A 137 -9.23 10.71 -19.28
N GLU A 138 -7.95 10.68 -19.66
CA GLU A 138 -7.01 11.75 -19.34
C GLU A 138 -7.40 13.09 -20.01
N ALA A 139 -7.72 13.06 -21.30
CA ALA A 139 -8.19 14.25 -22.02
C ALA A 139 -9.49 14.79 -21.40
N GLU A 140 -10.39 13.90 -20.98
CA GLU A 140 -11.64 14.27 -20.31
C GLU A 140 -11.39 14.92 -18.94
N ILE A 141 -10.45 14.41 -18.14
CA ILE A 141 -10.07 15.06 -16.87
C ILE A 141 -9.61 16.50 -17.12
N VAL A 142 -8.71 16.71 -18.08
CA VAL A 142 -8.21 18.07 -18.42
C VAL A 142 -9.34 18.98 -18.88
N ARG A 143 -10.26 18.47 -19.71
CA ARG A 143 -11.42 19.22 -20.19
C ARG A 143 -12.36 19.63 -19.04
N LEU A 144 -12.66 18.69 -18.14
CA LEU A 144 -13.56 18.93 -17.00
C LEU A 144 -12.92 19.84 -15.95
N GLU A 145 -11.62 19.70 -15.71
CA GLU A 145 -10.85 20.59 -14.85
C GLU A 145 -10.90 22.04 -15.37
N ALA A 146 -10.72 22.23 -16.68
CA ALA A 146 -10.83 23.55 -17.31
C ALA A 146 -12.25 24.13 -17.25
N ALA A 147 -13.29 23.29 -17.25
CA ALA A 147 -14.66 23.73 -17.05
C ALA A 147 -14.93 24.20 -15.61
N GLY A 148 -14.12 23.75 -14.65
CA GLY A 148 -14.21 24.15 -13.25
C GLY A 148 -15.44 23.62 -12.53
N ASP A 149 -16.06 22.53 -12.99
CA ASP A 149 -17.18 21.90 -12.28
C ASP A 149 -16.68 20.61 -11.60
N PRO A 150 -16.74 20.48 -10.25
CA PRO A 150 -16.24 19.29 -9.57
C PRO A 150 -17.13 18.06 -9.75
N GLU A 151 -18.44 18.21 -9.95
CA GLU A 151 -19.38 17.08 -9.99
C GLU A 151 -19.09 16.09 -11.14
N PRO A 152 -18.87 16.54 -12.40
CA PRO A 152 -18.46 15.65 -13.48
C PRO A 152 -17.13 14.92 -13.23
N LEU A 153 -16.21 15.51 -12.46
CA LEU A 153 -14.92 14.90 -12.12
C LEU A 153 -15.09 13.77 -11.10
N TYR A 154 -15.95 13.95 -10.08
CA TYR A 154 -16.30 12.85 -9.17
C TYR A 154 -16.97 11.71 -9.92
N ALA A 155 -17.99 12.02 -10.73
CA ALA A 155 -18.66 11.01 -11.55
C ALA A 155 -17.72 10.31 -12.56
N LEU A 156 -16.67 10.99 -13.05
CA LEU A 156 -15.62 10.34 -13.83
C LEU A 156 -14.76 9.42 -12.96
N GLY A 157 -14.32 9.87 -11.80
CA GLY A 157 -13.55 9.06 -10.85
C GLY A 157 -14.28 7.79 -10.45
N ASP A 158 -15.57 7.87 -10.10
CA ASP A 158 -16.39 6.71 -9.72
C ASP A 158 -16.48 5.69 -10.86
N ARG A 159 -16.71 6.17 -12.08
CA ARG A 159 -16.77 5.33 -13.28
C ARG A 159 -15.43 4.64 -13.55
N LEU A 160 -14.32 5.35 -13.39
CA LEU A 160 -12.97 4.80 -13.57
C LEU A 160 -12.64 3.78 -12.48
N LEU A 161 -13.00 4.06 -11.23
CA LEU A 161 -12.80 3.14 -10.11
C LEU A 161 -13.62 1.85 -10.30
N LEU A 162 -14.89 1.95 -10.65
CA LEU A 162 -15.74 0.79 -10.97
C LEU A 162 -15.17 -0.03 -12.14
N ARG A 163 -14.68 0.64 -13.19
CA ARG A 163 -14.01 -0.04 -14.31
C ARG A 163 -12.72 -0.72 -13.87
N SER A 164 -11.95 -0.11 -12.97
CA SER A 164 -10.70 -0.69 -12.47
C SER A 164 -10.92 -2.02 -11.76
N GLN A 165 -12.05 -2.20 -11.06
CA GLN A 165 -12.39 -3.44 -10.37
C GLN A 165 -12.62 -4.60 -11.34
N ARG A 166 -13.04 -4.29 -12.58
CA ARG A 166 -13.33 -5.29 -13.63
C ARG A 166 -12.17 -5.49 -14.60
N ALA A 167 -11.18 -4.59 -14.60
CA ALA A 167 -10.07 -4.62 -15.54
C ALA A 167 -8.96 -5.58 -15.11
N ALA A 168 -8.13 -5.99 -16.08
CA ALA A 168 -6.89 -6.71 -15.83
C ALA A 168 -5.93 -5.90 -14.93
N ALA A 169 -5.11 -6.56 -14.11
CA ALA A 169 -4.32 -5.91 -13.04
C ALA A 169 -3.50 -4.67 -13.49
N ALA A 170 -2.80 -4.76 -14.62
CA ALA A 170 -2.00 -3.65 -15.15
C ALA A 170 -2.88 -2.45 -15.54
N THR A 171 -4.04 -2.70 -16.16
CA THR A 171 -5.00 -1.67 -16.56
C THR A 171 -5.77 -1.12 -15.37
N ALA A 172 -6.14 -1.97 -14.41
CA ALA A 172 -6.77 -1.59 -13.15
C ALA A 172 -5.93 -0.56 -12.39
N THR A 173 -4.62 -0.77 -12.32
CA THR A 173 -3.68 0.18 -11.70
C THR A 173 -3.75 1.55 -12.37
N ARG A 174 -3.67 1.60 -13.71
CA ARG A 174 -3.77 2.87 -14.46
C ARG A 174 -5.12 3.56 -14.29
N LEU A 175 -6.21 2.80 -14.30
CA LEU A 175 -7.56 3.33 -14.09
C LEU A 175 -7.73 3.92 -12.68
N ARG A 176 -7.19 3.27 -11.65
CA ARG A 176 -7.17 3.81 -10.28
C ARG A 176 -6.39 5.11 -10.20
N THR A 177 -5.19 5.17 -10.81
CA THR A 177 -4.40 6.41 -10.87
C THR A 177 -5.17 7.54 -11.56
N LEU A 178 -5.90 7.25 -12.64
CA LEU A 178 -6.74 8.25 -13.31
C LEU A 178 -7.95 8.65 -12.47
N ALA A 179 -8.58 7.71 -11.75
CA ALA A 179 -9.68 8.00 -10.82
C ALA A 179 -9.22 8.93 -9.69
N GLU A 180 -8.10 8.61 -9.04
CA GLU A 180 -7.47 9.45 -8.01
C GLU A 180 -7.15 10.84 -8.54
N ARG A 181 -6.63 10.95 -9.77
CA ARG A 181 -6.39 12.25 -10.42
C ARG A 181 -7.68 13.03 -10.63
N ALA A 182 -8.76 12.39 -11.09
CA ALA A 182 -10.05 13.04 -11.26
C ALA A 182 -10.60 13.56 -9.91
N TYR A 183 -10.54 12.75 -8.85
CA TYR A 183 -10.92 13.17 -7.50
C TYR A 183 -10.07 14.32 -6.99
N ARG A 184 -8.74 14.27 -7.15
CA ARG A 184 -7.84 15.37 -6.74
C ARG A 184 -8.18 16.67 -7.46
N ALA A 185 -8.50 16.62 -8.76
CA ALA A 185 -8.92 17.80 -9.52
C ALA A 185 -10.26 18.36 -9.00
N ALA A 186 -11.25 17.50 -8.71
CA ALA A 186 -12.54 17.91 -8.15
C ALA A 186 -12.37 18.59 -6.77
N ILE A 187 -11.60 17.94 -5.88
CA ILE A 187 -11.27 18.44 -4.54
C ILE A 187 -10.56 19.79 -4.64
N GLU A 188 -9.63 19.98 -5.59
CA GLU A 188 -8.93 21.25 -5.77
C GLU A 188 -9.87 22.39 -6.19
N ILE A 189 -10.83 22.11 -7.08
CA ILE A 189 -11.85 23.08 -7.49
C ILE A 189 -12.73 23.48 -6.30
N GLU A 190 -13.24 22.50 -5.55
CA GLU A 190 -14.03 22.76 -4.33
C GLU A 190 -13.20 23.54 -3.31
N ARG A 191 -11.96 23.14 -3.07
CA ARG A 191 -11.03 23.79 -2.14
C ARG A 191 -10.81 25.25 -2.48
N ARG A 192 -10.70 25.62 -3.77
CA ARG A 192 -10.56 27.02 -4.19
C ARG A 192 -11.81 27.86 -3.92
N ARG A 193 -12.99 27.24 -3.98
CA ARG A 193 -14.30 27.90 -3.75
C ARG A 193 -14.75 27.89 -2.29
N LEU A 194 -14.10 27.07 -1.47
CA LEU A 194 -14.43 26.87 -0.07
C LEU A 194 -14.23 28.16 0.74
N ASP A 195 -15.31 28.65 1.35
CA ASP A 195 -15.24 29.70 2.36
C ASP A 195 -14.64 29.10 3.65
N PRO A 196 -13.49 29.61 4.13
CA PRO A 196 -12.89 29.12 5.38
C PRO A 196 -13.78 29.28 6.62
N ASN A 197 -14.80 30.15 6.56
CA ASN A 197 -15.75 30.36 7.66
C ASN A 197 -16.89 29.34 7.65
N ASP A 198 -17.13 28.65 6.53
CA ASP A 198 -18.11 27.56 6.45
C ASP A 198 -17.49 26.26 6.96
N ARG A 199 -17.54 26.09 8.28
CA ARG A 199 -16.95 24.94 8.98
C ARG A 199 -17.54 23.61 8.52
N ALA A 200 -18.84 23.58 8.20
CA ALA A 200 -19.51 22.37 7.77
C ALA A 200 -18.99 21.93 6.40
N ALA A 201 -18.86 22.86 5.46
CA ALA A 201 -18.27 22.59 4.15
C ALA A 201 -16.79 22.18 4.25
N VAL A 202 -16.02 22.81 5.14
CA VAL A 202 -14.60 22.47 5.36
C VAL A 202 -14.44 21.04 5.86
N VAL A 203 -15.24 20.64 6.86
CA VAL A 203 -15.22 19.27 7.39
C VAL A 203 -15.70 18.28 6.34
N ALA A 204 -16.78 18.56 5.62
CA ALA A 204 -17.31 17.69 4.58
C ALA A 204 -16.28 17.43 3.46
N LEU A 205 -15.55 18.47 3.03
CA LEU A 205 -14.51 18.30 2.02
C LEU A 205 -13.32 17.48 2.57
N ALA A 206 -12.91 17.71 3.81
CA ALA A 206 -11.83 16.93 4.44
C ALA A 206 -12.20 15.44 4.59
N ASP A 207 -13.44 15.14 4.99
CA ASP A 207 -13.95 13.77 5.08
C ASP A 207 -13.97 13.09 3.70
N ARG A 208 -14.38 13.82 2.66
CA ARG A 208 -14.35 13.33 1.28
C ARG A 208 -12.93 13.02 0.79
N VAL A 209 -11.94 13.83 1.17
CA VAL A 209 -10.52 13.52 0.88
C VAL A 209 -10.10 12.19 1.50
N LEU A 210 -10.50 11.93 2.76
CA LEU A 210 -10.16 10.67 3.43
C LEU A 210 -10.87 9.48 2.79
N GLU A 211 -12.16 9.63 2.45
CA GLU A 211 -12.94 8.59 1.81
C GLU A 211 -12.41 8.19 0.42
N LEU A 212 -12.09 9.18 -0.41
CA LEU A 212 -11.75 8.93 -1.81
C LEU A 212 -10.25 8.70 -2.06
N LEU A 213 -9.37 9.28 -1.22
CA LEU A 213 -7.93 9.31 -1.46
C LEU A 213 -7.08 8.79 -0.30
N ASP A 214 -7.66 8.58 0.89
CA ASP A 214 -6.92 8.27 2.14
C ASP A 214 -5.77 9.26 2.42
N ASP A 215 -5.89 10.51 1.93
CA ASP A 215 -4.84 11.53 1.99
C ASP A 215 -4.97 12.39 3.26
N ARG A 216 -4.44 11.87 4.37
CA ARG A 216 -4.47 12.54 5.69
C ARG A 216 -3.79 13.91 5.69
N ALA A 217 -2.77 14.11 4.86
CA ALA A 217 -2.04 15.37 4.80
C ALA A 217 -2.88 16.47 4.13
N LEU A 218 -3.50 16.14 3.00
CA LEU A 218 -4.41 17.06 2.31
C LEU A 218 -5.67 17.34 3.14
N ALA A 219 -6.24 16.34 3.79
CA ALA A 219 -7.38 16.54 4.71
C ALA A 219 -7.03 17.51 5.85
N LEU A 220 -5.85 17.37 6.46
CA LEU A 220 -5.37 18.32 7.48
C LEU A 220 -5.17 19.73 6.91
N GLU A 221 -4.62 19.86 5.70
CA GLU A 221 -4.44 21.16 5.04
C GLU A 221 -5.78 21.89 4.86
N ILE A 222 -6.83 21.16 4.47
CA ILE A 222 -8.19 21.70 4.31
C ILE A 222 -8.73 22.17 5.66
N LEU A 223 -8.67 21.32 6.69
CA LEU A 223 -9.14 21.68 8.04
C LEU A 223 -8.42 22.91 8.61
N ARG A 224 -7.11 23.05 8.37
CA ARG A 224 -6.30 24.17 8.86
C ARG A 224 -6.78 25.53 8.36
N ARG A 225 -7.46 25.61 7.21
CA ARG A 225 -7.97 26.89 6.69
C ARG A 225 -9.04 27.50 7.58
N ALA A 226 -9.80 26.68 8.31
CA ALA A 226 -10.84 27.12 9.23
C ALA A 226 -10.32 27.36 10.66
N LEU A 227 -9.00 27.21 10.91
CA LEU A 227 -8.40 27.40 12.22
C LEU A 227 -7.84 28.81 12.38
N VAL A 228 -8.10 29.42 13.53
CA VAL A 228 -7.48 30.68 13.93
C VAL A 228 -6.25 30.36 14.80
N PRO A 229 -5.04 30.81 14.43
CA PRO A 229 -3.85 30.60 15.25
C PRO A 229 -4.04 31.06 16.70
N GLY A 230 -3.55 30.25 17.65
CA GLY A 230 -3.63 30.54 19.08
C GLY A 230 -5.01 30.39 19.73
N HIS A 231 -6.04 29.97 18.98
CA HIS A 231 -7.37 29.68 19.51
C HIS A 231 -7.65 28.18 19.47
N ASP A 232 -8.47 27.71 20.41
CA ASP A 232 -8.93 26.33 20.41
C ASP A 232 -9.77 26.05 19.15
N PRO A 233 -9.57 24.89 18.49
CA PRO A 233 -10.34 24.53 17.32
C PRO A 233 -11.83 24.35 17.68
N PRO A 234 -12.76 24.71 16.78
CA PRO A 234 -14.17 24.38 16.94
C PRO A 234 -14.37 22.88 17.18
N PRO A 235 -15.37 22.44 17.97
CA PRO A 235 -15.53 21.04 18.39
C PRO A 235 -15.54 20.02 17.24
N GLU A 236 -16.19 20.36 16.12
CA GLU A 236 -16.31 19.50 14.94
C GLU A 236 -14.94 19.29 14.27
N ILE A 237 -14.15 20.36 14.15
CA ILE A 237 -12.79 20.29 13.60
C ILE A 237 -11.85 19.60 14.60
N ALA A 238 -12.01 19.88 15.90
CA ALA A 238 -11.21 19.27 16.96
C ALA A 238 -11.33 17.74 16.97
N GLN A 239 -12.54 17.22 16.70
CA GLN A 239 -12.75 15.78 16.55
C GLN A 239 -11.95 15.20 15.38
N ARG A 240 -12.06 15.79 14.18
CA ARG A 240 -11.31 15.33 13.01
C ARG A 240 -9.80 15.45 13.18
N LEU A 241 -9.32 16.50 13.83
CA LEU A 241 -7.89 16.65 14.16
C LEU A 241 -7.40 15.49 15.04
N ARG A 242 -8.20 15.04 16.03
CA ARG A 242 -7.85 13.87 16.86
C ARG A 242 -7.84 12.57 16.06
N GLU A 243 -8.82 12.35 15.20
CA GLU A 243 -8.90 11.17 14.33
C GLU A 243 -7.72 11.12 13.34
N LEU A 244 -7.29 12.28 12.85
CA LEU A 244 -6.08 12.42 12.04
C LEU A 244 -4.78 12.29 12.83
N HIS A 245 -4.83 12.12 14.16
CA HIS A 245 -3.67 12.22 15.04
C HIS A 245 -2.84 13.49 14.80
N ALA A 246 -3.52 14.61 14.54
CA ALA A 246 -2.89 15.92 14.44
C ALA A 246 -2.70 16.52 15.83
N VAL A 247 -1.59 17.24 16.02
CA VAL A 247 -1.23 17.92 17.27
C VAL A 247 -0.80 19.35 16.98
N PRO A 248 -1.01 20.30 17.91
CA PRO A 248 -0.46 21.64 17.79
C PRO A 248 1.06 21.59 17.95
N TYR A 249 1.79 22.28 17.07
CA TYR A 249 3.25 22.27 17.03
C TYR A 249 3.83 23.65 16.72
N GLY A 250 4.91 24.00 17.42
CA GLY A 250 5.66 25.25 17.25
C GLY A 250 5.00 26.52 17.80
N PRO A 251 5.75 27.64 17.82
CA PRO A 251 5.21 28.95 18.20
C PRO A 251 4.10 29.37 17.22
N GLY A 252 2.91 29.65 17.73
CA GLY A 252 1.70 29.93 16.92
C GLY A 252 0.72 28.75 16.81
N GLY A 253 1.05 27.57 17.35
CA GLY A 253 0.10 26.47 17.50
C GLY A 253 -0.40 25.87 16.18
N SER A 254 0.47 25.80 15.17
CA SER A 254 0.09 25.20 13.89
C SER A 254 -0.16 23.70 14.04
N TRP A 255 -1.28 23.22 13.53
CA TRP A 255 -1.62 21.80 13.59
C TRP A 255 -0.83 21.01 12.55
N MET A 256 -0.30 19.87 12.99
CA MET A 256 0.55 18.99 12.18
C MET A 256 0.25 17.53 12.51
N LEU A 257 0.36 16.63 11.52
CA LEU A 257 0.27 15.21 11.80
C LEU A 257 1.37 14.79 12.78
N TYR A 258 1.04 14.00 13.80
CA TYR A 258 1.99 13.52 14.81
C TYR A 258 3.24 12.88 14.21
N GLU A 259 3.07 12.13 13.11
CA GLU A 259 4.20 11.52 12.40
C GLU A 259 5.15 12.53 11.78
N GLU A 260 4.65 13.67 11.30
CA GLU A 260 5.46 14.73 10.74
C GLU A 260 6.20 15.48 11.86
N VAL A 261 5.53 15.73 12.99
CA VAL A 261 6.18 16.28 14.20
C VAL A 261 7.34 15.39 14.62
N LYS A 262 7.13 14.07 14.69
CA LYS A 262 8.20 13.13 15.04
C LYS A 262 9.37 13.18 14.06
N ARG A 263 9.11 13.23 12.75
CA ARG A 263 10.18 13.38 11.75
C ARG A 263 10.96 14.69 11.92
N ARG A 264 10.28 15.81 12.19
CA ARG A 264 10.92 17.12 12.40
C ARG A 264 11.78 17.15 13.66
N GLU A 265 11.34 16.45 14.71
CA GLU A 265 12.08 16.27 15.98
C GLU A 265 13.21 15.22 15.88
N GLY A 266 13.55 14.76 14.66
CA GLY A 266 14.65 13.82 14.43
C GLY A 266 14.34 12.37 14.78
N PHE A 267 13.07 12.02 14.99
CA PHE A 267 12.67 10.62 15.19
C PHE A 267 12.55 9.88 13.85
N VAL A 268 12.88 8.60 13.89
CA VAL A 268 12.80 7.67 12.77
C VAL A 268 11.82 6.56 13.12
N ARG A 269 10.95 6.20 12.18
CA ARG A 269 9.99 5.11 12.35
C ARG A 269 10.66 3.75 12.11
N ARG A 270 10.46 2.80 13.04
CA ARG A 270 10.90 1.40 12.95
C ARG A 270 9.73 0.51 13.37
N GLY A 271 9.02 -0.05 12.39
CA GLY A 271 7.73 -0.70 12.63
C GLY A 271 6.72 0.28 13.22
N ASP A 272 6.22 -0.03 14.41
CA ASP A 272 5.24 0.78 15.14
C ASP A 272 5.88 1.77 16.14
N LEU A 273 7.20 1.80 16.22
CA LEU A 273 7.93 2.65 17.17
C LEU A 273 8.55 3.86 16.48
N TRP A 274 8.46 5.01 17.17
CA TRP A 274 9.23 6.21 16.86
C TRP A 274 10.43 6.28 17.79
N LEU A 275 11.63 6.12 17.22
CA LEU A 275 12.89 6.13 17.95
C LEU A 275 13.67 7.39 17.59
N ARG A 276 14.45 7.95 18.52
CA ARG A 276 15.45 8.96 18.13
C ARG A 276 16.46 8.34 17.16
N LYS A 277 17.08 9.15 16.31
CA LYS A 277 18.05 8.67 15.30
C LYS A 277 19.15 7.80 15.93
N GLU A 278 19.67 8.20 17.08
CA GLU A 278 20.72 7.49 17.82
C GLU A 278 20.21 6.14 18.34
N GLN A 279 18.99 6.10 18.88
CA GLN A 279 18.35 4.87 19.34
C GLN A 279 18.00 3.92 18.19
N ALA A 280 17.59 4.46 17.03
CA ALA A 280 17.36 3.68 15.83
C ALA A 280 18.66 3.04 15.33
N ALA A 281 19.77 3.79 15.31
CA ALA A 281 21.09 3.26 14.97
C ALA A 281 21.53 2.15 15.95
N PHE A 282 21.30 2.35 17.25
CA PHE A 282 21.57 1.32 18.25
C PHE A 282 20.72 0.06 18.02
N TYR A 283 19.42 0.22 17.78
CA TYR A 283 18.53 -0.90 17.48
C TYR A 283 18.98 -1.67 16.23
N ASP A 284 19.33 -0.96 15.16
CA ASP A 284 19.80 -1.54 13.90
C ASP A 284 21.12 -2.30 14.11
N ALA A 285 22.06 -1.74 14.88
CA ALA A 285 23.32 -2.40 15.25
C ALA A 285 23.07 -3.70 16.04
N VAL A 286 22.14 -3.69 17.00
CA VAL A 286 21.77 -4.90 17.75
C VAL A 286 21.12 -5.94 16.84
N GLN A 287 20.21 -5.55 15.94
CA GLN A 287 19.61 -6.51 15.00
C GLN A 287 20.65 -7.12 14.06
N ARG A 288 21.61 -6.32 13.57
CA ARG A 288 22.73 -6.79 12.75
C ARG A 288 23.58 -7.81 13.52
N GLN A 289 24.01 -7.45 14.73
CA GLN A 289 24.79 -8.31 15.60
C GLN A 289 24.08 -9.63 15.92
N ARG A 290 22.76 -9.59 16.13
CA ARG A 290 21.96 -10.81 16.37
C ARG A 290 21.87 -11.73 15.16
N LYS A 291 21.86 -11.16 13.95
CA LYS A 291 21.83 -11.92 12.68
C LYS A 291 23.20 -12.53 12.37
N GLU A 292 24.25 -11.72 12.50
CA GLU A 292 25.61 -12.10 12.12
C GLU A 292 26.34 -12.88 13.21
N ARG A 293 25.94 -12.71 14.48
CA ARG A 293 26.58 -13.29 15.67
C ARG A 293 28.09 -13.11 15.64
N LEU A 294 28.57 -11.91 15.27
CA LEU A 294 29.99 -11.62 15.27
C LEU A 294 30.51 -11.93 16.67
N ARG A 295 31.58 -12.72 16.77
CA ARG A 295 32.26 -13.04 18.03
C ARG A 295 33.63 -12.39 17.98
N PRO A 296 33.73 -11.05 18.13
CA PRO A 296 34.93 -10.33 17.76
C PRO A 296 36.11 -10.63 18.69
N ARG A 297 35.84 -11.22 19.86
CA ARG A 297 36.86 -11.62 20.85
C ARG A 297 37.41 -13.04 20.64
N ALA A 298 36.81 -13.86 19.78
CA ALA A 298 37.23 -15.27 19.63
C ALA A 298 38.62 -15.36 18.98
N GLY A 299 39.57 -16.05 19.63
CA GLY A 299 40.90 -16.32 19.08
C GLY A 299 41.98 -15.28 19.37
N MET A 300 41.65 -14.15 20.02
CA MET A 300 42.64 -13.14 20.43
C MET A 300 42.97 -13.21 21.92
N LEU A 301 44.25 -13.00 22.25
CA LEU A 301 44.75 -13.00 23.62
C LEU A 301 44.35 -11.72 24.38
N PRO A 302 44.02 -11.78 25.69
CA PRO A 302 43.70 -10.59 26.49
C PRO A 302 44.76 -9.47 26.43
N GLU A 303 46.03 -9.83 26.32
CA GLU A 303 47.17 -8.93 26.27
C GLU A 303 47.14 -8.04 25.02
N PHE A 304 46.61 -8.54 23.91
CA PHE A 304 46.43 -7.75 22.69
C PHE A 304 45.49 -6.55 22.93
N PHE A 305 44.35 -6.81 23.58
CA PHE A 305 43.36 -5.76 23.87
C PHE A 305 43.88 -4.75 24.90
N ALA A 306 44.65 -5.21 25.90
CA ALA A 306 45.29 -4.32 26.86
C ALA A 306 46.30 -3.38 26.17
N ALA A 307 47.18 -3.93 25.33
CA ALA A 307 48.18 -3.15 24.60
C ALA A 307 47.55 -2.18 23.56
N ALA A 308 46.42 -2.54 22.95
CA ALA A 308 45.67 -1.63 22.09
C ALA A 308 45.00 -0.50 22.90
N ALA A 309 44.44 -0.83 24.08
CA ALA A 309 43.85 0.15 24.97
C ALA A 309 44.87 1.17 25.49
N GLU A 310 46.05 0.73 25.91
CA GLU A 310 47.13 1.62 26.36
C GLU A 310 47.61 2.59 25.26
N ARG A 311 47.51 2.16 23.99
CA ARG A 311 47.79 3.02 22.82
C ARG A 311 46.63 3.92 22.42
N GLY A 312 45.50 3.86 23.13
CA GLY A 312 44.29 4.64 22.81
C GLY A 312 43.58 4.17 21.54
N GLN A 313 43.80 2.93 21.10
CA GLN A 313 43.24 2.37 19.87
C GLN A 313 42.04 1.46 20.17
N PRO A 314 40.80 1.91 19.91
CA PRO A 314 39.62 1.07 20.07
C PRO A 314 39.58 -0.03 19.01
N VAL A 315 39.42 -1.29 19.42
CA VAL A 315 39.29 -2.45 18.51
C VAL A 315 38.10 -3.32 18.89
N LEU A 316 37.43 -3.92 17.91
CA LEU A 316 36.31 -4.85 18.17
C LEU A 316 36.77 -5.99 19.09
N GLY A 317 35.90 -6.42 20.00
CA GLY A 317 36.19 -7.47 20.97
C GLY A 317 36.71 -6.97 22.31
N MET A 318 37.06 -5.67 22.40
CA MET A 318 37.38 -5.02 23.67
C MET A 318 36.22 -5.08 24.65
N ARG A 319 36.53 -5.21 25.94
CA ARG A 319 35.58 -4.99 27.03
C ARG A 319 35.39 -3.49 27.27
N LYS A 320 34.30 -3.10 27.93
CA LYS A 320 34.07 -1.68 28.30
C LYS A 320 35.21 -1.07 29.08
N ARG A 321 35.81 -1.83 30.02
CA ARG A 321 36.98 -1.35 30.79
C ARG A 321 38.18 -1.05 29.88
N GLU A 322 38.40 -1.88 28.86
CA GLU A 322 39.50 -1.75 27.90
C GLU A 322 39.24 -0.52 27.02
N LEU A 323 38.00 -0.33 26.54
CA LEU A 323 37.63 0.89 25.81
C LEU A 323 37.74 2.15 26.68
N ALA A 324 37.31 2.09 27.94
CA ALA A 324 37.41 3.21 28.87
C ALA A 324 38.86 3.63 29.14
N THR A 325 39.79 2.67 29.21
CA THR A 325 41.23 2.96 29.26
C THR A 325 41.71 3.63 27.97
N ALA A 326 41.23 3.16 26.81
CA ALA A 326 41.66 3.68 25.51
C ALA A 326 41.21 5.12 25.25
N ILE A 327 39.94 5.43 25.52
CA ILE A 327 39.31 6.67 25.04
C ILE A 327 38.50 7.41 26.11
N GLY A 328 38.53 6.95 27.36
CA GLY A 328 37.77 7.54 28.47
C GLY A 328 36.35 6.99 28.61
N LEU A 329 35.64 7.43 29.65
CA LEU A 329 34.24 7.09 29.89
C LEU A 329 33.32 7.84 28.91
N PRO A 330 32.15 7.28 28.57
CA PRO A 330 31.22 7.91 27.63
C PRO A 330 30.49 9.11 28.27
N ASP A 331 30.05 10.04 27.44
CA ASP A 331 29.24 11.19 27.84
C ASP A 331 27.81 10.77 28.20
N ALA A 332 27.29 9.78 27.48
CA ALA A 332 25.98 9.17 27.72
C ALA A 332 26.01 7.68 27.37
N PHE A 333 25.06 6.91 27.91
CA PHE A 333 24.88 5.53 27.51
C PHE A 333 23.41 5.13 27.44
N ASP A 334 23.10 4.25 26.50
CA ASP A 334 21.82 3.56 26.40
C ASP A 334 22.01 2.06 26.65
N ARG A 335 20.98 1.41 27.21
CA ARG A 335 20.98 -0.03 27.49
C ARG A 335 19.70 -0.69 27.03
N MET A 336 19.84 -1.83 26.36
CA MET A 336 18.72 -2.65 25.92
C MET A 336 18.94 -4.11 26.35
N ARG A 337 17.90 -4.78 26.88
CA ARG A 337 17.94 -6.20 27.22
C ARG A 337 17.07 -6.99 26.25
N VAL A 338 17.66 -7.97 25.57
CA VAL A 338 16.93 -8.81 24.59
C VAL A 338 17.31 -10.27 24.78
N ARG A 339 16.33 -11.11 25.14
CA ARG A 339 16.48 -12.57 25.25
C ARG A 339 17.70 -13.03 26.05
N GLY A 340 17.99 -12.37 27.17
CA GLY A 340 19.11 -12.71 28.05
C GLY A 340 20.45 -12.04 27.71
N SER A 341 20.59 -11.42 26.53
CA SER A 341 21.73 -10.56 26.22
C SER A 341 21.47 -9.13 26.70
N VAL A 342 22.53 -8.47 27.18
CA VAL A 342 22.56 -7.04 27.48
C VAL A 342 23.33 -6.35 26.36
N TYR A 343 22.68 -5.41 25.69
CA TYR A 343 23.31 -4.53 24.73
C TYR A 343 23.47 -3.14 25.35
N ASP A 344 24.60 -2.50 25.10
CA ASP A 344 24.83 -1.12 25.53
C ASP A 344 25.35 -0.29 24.35
N ALA A 345 24.96 0.98 24.28
CA ALA A 345 25.56 1.98 23.42
C ALA A 345 26.29 3.00 24.31
N TRP A 346 27.58 3.19 24.09
CA TRP A 346 28.38 4.25 24.70
C TRP A 346 28.50 5.39 23.70
N LEU A 347 28.00 6.56 24.06
CA LEU A 347 27.91 7.74 23.20
C LEU A 347 28.98 8.74 23.61
N TYR A 348 29.78 9.19 22.63
CA TYR A 348 30.80 10.22 22.78
C TYR A 348 30.48 11.36 21.81
N GLU A 349 30.43 12.61 22.29
CA GLU A 349 30.00 13.77 21.51
C GLU A 349 30.82 13.94 20.21
N GLN A 350 32.14 13.73 20.29
CA GLN A 350 33.07 13.92 19.16
C GLN A 350 33.49 12.61 18.48
N ARG A 351 33.24 11.46 19.12
CA ARG A 351 33.76 10.16 18.65
C ARG A 351 32.67 9.19 18.21
N GLY A 352 31.39 9.58 18.28
CA GLY A 352 30.28 8.73 17.87
C GLY A 352 29.91 7.65 18.90
N ALA A 353 29.28 6.58 18.43
CA ALA A 353 28.70 5.53 19.28
C ALA A 353 29.45 4.20 19.17
N TYR A 354 29.74 3.59 20.32
CA TYR A 354 30.37 2.28 20.46
C TYR A 354 29.37 1.30 21.08
N TYR A 355 29.18 0.14 20.47
CA TYR A 355 28.11 -0.79 20.82
C TYR A 355 28.64 -2.10 21.39
N PHE A 356 28.06 -2.52 22.51
CA PHE A 356 28.49 -3.67 23.29
C PHE A 356 27.39 -4.73 23.38
N GLU A 357 27.79 -6.00 23.38
CA GLU A 357 26.96 -7.14 23.72
C GLU A 357 27.64 -7.86 24.89
N ASN A 358 26.96 -7.94 26.03
CA ASN A 358 27.45 -8.58 27.25
C ASN A 358 28.88 -8.12 27.61
N ASP A 359 29.08 -6.79 27.64
CA ASP A 359 30.35 -6.12 27.93
C ASP A 359 31.39 -6.14 26.80
N VAL A 360 31.14 -6.78 25.66
CA VAL A 360 32.10 -6.90 24.55
C VAL A 360 31.71 -5.99 23.38
N LEU A 361 32.64 -5.14 22.94
CA LEU A 361 32.48 -4.22 21.81
C LEU A 361 32.29 -5.03 20.51
N PHE A 362 31.17 -4.84 19.83
CA PHE A 362 30.85 -5.53 18.57
C PHE A 362 30.67 -4.59 17.37
N ALA A 363 30.45 -3.30 17.61
CA ALA A 363 30.41 -2.30 16.55
C ALA A 363 30.94 -0.95 17.07
N MET A 364 31.54 -0.19 16.16
CA MET A 364 32.12 1.13 16.41
C MET A 364 31.72 2.08 15.26
N PRO A 365 31.91 3.40 15.41
CA PRO A 365 31.59 4.37 14.36
C PRO A 365 32.34 4.10 13.05
N GLU A 366 31.73 4.38 11.91
CA GLU A 366 32.41 4.27 10.61
C GLU A 366 33.60 5.23 10.55
N GLY A 367 34.78 4.73 10.14
CA GLY A 367 36.02 5.51 10.08
C GLY A 367 36.84 5.56 11.37
N SER A 368 36.45 4.83 12.43
CA SER A 368 37.31 4.65 13.62
C SER A 368 38.31 3.49 13.48
N GLU A 369 38.30 2.77 12.36
CA GLU A 369 39.36 1.83 12.01
C GLU A 369 40.64 2.63 11.74
N THR A 370 41.63 2.47 12.63
CA THR A 370 42.92 3.14 12.55
C THR A 370 43.57 2.89 11.19
N ALA A 371 44.08 3.96 10.59
CA ALA A 371 44.68 4.04 9.25
C ALA A 371 46.01 3.25 9.06
N ASP A 372 46.18 2.11 9.73
CA ASP A 372 47.42 1.30 9.71
C ASP A 372 47.36 0.09 8.73
N GLU A 373 46.35 -0.01 7.86
CA GLU A 373 46.31 -0.98 6.76
C GLU A 373 46.45 -0.32 5.36
N ARG A 374 47.34 0.67 5.21
CA ARG A 374 47.82 1.13 3.90
C ARG A 374 49.35 1.11 3.80
#